data_AF-A0A3D0WAW6-F1
#
_entry.id   AF-A0A3D0WAW6-F1
#
_cell.length_a   1.000
_cell.length_b   1.000
_cell.length_c   1.000
_cell.angle_alpha   90.00
_cell.angle_beta   90.00
_cell.angle_gamma   90.00
#
_symmetry.space_group_name_H-M   'P 1'
#
loop_
_entity.id
_entity.type
_entity.pdbx_description
1 polymer ?
#
loop_
_entity_poly.entity_id
_entity_poly.type
_entity_poly.pdbx_seq_one_letter_code
_entity_poly.pdbx_strand_id
1 'polypeptide(L)'
;MDTLYHILPIVAAVLFLSAAVAAVHRPTVNWVLPAITSLMFLTWSAHAIIVGGQTGFWVEHTRNAWGNQIWFDLLIGVAIAWTLLVPRAKAVGMRPWPWLALVAATGGIGLTAMVARCRYLESRAI
;
A
#
# COMPACT_ATOMS: atom_id res chain seq x y z
N MET A 1 14.38 -19.67 -5.64
CA MET A 1 13.17 -18.83 -5.70
C MET A 1 12.12 -19.33 -4.71
N ASP A 2 11.88 -20.64 -4.63
CA ASP A 2 10.88 -21.23 -3.70
C ASP A 2 11.06 -20.81 -2.24
N THR A 3 12.29 -20.80 -1.71
CA THR A 3 12.55 -20.37 -0.32
C THR A 3 12.18 -18.90 -0.06
N LEU A 4 12.31 -18.03 -1.07
CA LEU A 4 12.01 -16.61 -0.95
C LEU A 4 10.51 -16.38 -0.73
N TYR A 5 9.65 -17.09 -1.47
CA TYR A 5 8.20 -16.94 -1.38
C TYR A 5 7.62 -17.42 -0.04
N HIS A 6 8.31 -18.31 0.66
CA HIS A 6 7.93 -18.71 2.03
C HIS A 6 8.41 -17.72 3.10
N ILE A 7 9.52 -17.02 2.87
CA ILE A 7 10.11 -16.10 3.84
C ILE A 7 9.50 -14.69 3.76
N LEU A 8 9.21 -14.19 2.55
CA LEU A 8 8.73 -12.82 2.36
C LEU A 8 7.45 -12.47 3.15
N PRO A 9 6.43 -13.35 3.26
CA PRO A 9 5.27 -13.06 4.08
C PRO A 9 5.61 -12.89 5.56
N ILE A 10 6.55 -13.69 6.09
CA ILE A 10 7.01 -13.60 7.48
C ILE A 10 7.74 -12.27 7.68
N VAL A 11 8.64 -11.90 6.77
CA VAL A 11 9.35 -10.61 6.80
C VAL A 11 8.35 -9.45 6.76
N ALA A 12 7.37 -9.49 5.86
CA ALA A 12 6.33 -8.48 5.75
C ALA A 12 5.50 -8.36 7.04
N ALA A 13 5.13 -9.49 7.66
CA ALA A 13 4.40 -9.51 8.93
C ALA A 13 5.22 -8.88 10.07
N VAL A 14 6.51 -9.23 10.19
CA VAL A 14 7.41 -8.66 11.20
C VAL A 14 7.55 -7.14 10.99
N LEU A 15 7.75 -6.68 9.74
CA LEU A 15 7.83 -5.26 9.42
C LEU A 15 6.53 -4.53 9.75
N PHE A 16 5.38 -5.11 9.41
CA PHE A 16 4.06 -4.56 9.74
C PHE A 16 3.87 -4.42 11.25
N LEU A 17 4.10 -5.49 12.02
CA LEU A 17 3.94 -5.47 13.47
C LEU A 17 4.87 -4.45 14.12
N SER A 18 6.14 -4.41 13.69
CA SER A 18 7.11 -3.44 14.18
C SER A 18 6.68 -2.01 13.89
N ALA A 19 6.21 -1.74 12.67
CA ALA A 19 5.71 -0.42 12.28
C ALA A 19 4.43 -0.03 13.04
N ALA A 20 3.51 -0.97 13.26
CA ALA A 20 2.28 -0.75 14.01
C ALA A 20 2.58 -0.41 15.48
N VAL A 21 3.44 -1.20 16.15
CA VAL A 21 3.88 -0.91 17.52
C VAL A 21 4.60 0.44 17.58
N ALA A 22 5.50 0.73 16.63
CA ALA A 22 6.19 2.02 16.60
C ALA A 22 5.21 3.19 16.41
N ALA A 23 4.19 3.04 15.57
CA ALA A 23 3.18 4.08 15.33
C ALA A 23 2.35 4.42 16.59
N VAL A 24 2.11 3.44 17.47
CA VAL A 24 1.44 3.66 18.77
C VAL A 24 2.28 4.52 19.70
N HIS A 25 3.59 4.31 19.74
CA HIS A 25 4.48 4.99 20.70
C HIS A 25 5.06 6.30 20.17
N ARG A 26 5.25 6.41 18.86
CA ARG A 26 5.87 7.55 18.18
C ARG A 26 5.13 7.86 16.88
N PRO A 27 3.94 8.47 16.95
CA PRO A 27 3.25 8.91 15.75
C PRO A 27 4.09 9.98 15.05
N THR A 28 4.63 9.66 13.87
CA THR A 28 5.42 10.61 13.07
C THR A 28 4.67 11.01 11.80
N VAL A 29 4.83 12.28 11.40
CA VAL A 29 4.42 12.79 10.08
C VAL A 29 5.45 12.49 8.98
N ASN A 30 6.31 11.47 9.17
CA ASN A 30 7.35 11.15 8.20
C ASN A 30 6.73 10.61 6.89
N TRP A 31 7.01 11.30 5.79
CA TRP A 31 6.59 10.95 4.43
C TRP A 31 7.56 10.00 3.72
N VAL A 32 8.80 9.88 4.19
CA VAL A 32 9.85 9.05 3.58
C VAL A 32 9.51 7.57 3.68
N LEU A 33 9.00 7.12 4.83
CA LEU A 33 8.63 5.71 5.03
C LEU A 33 7.59 5.24 4.00
N PRO A 34 6.40 5.86 3.87
CA PRO A 34 5.43 5.44 2.86
C PRO A 34 5.95 5.61 1.41
N ALA A 35 6.86 6.57 1.14
CA ALA A 35 7.48 6.71 -0.17
C ALA A 35 8.39 5.51 -0.50
N ILE A 36 9.23 5.09 0.45
CA ILE A 36 10.10 3.91 0.30
C ILE A 36 9.24 2.65 0.17
N THR A 37 8.19 2.50 0.98
CA THR A 37 7.26 1.36 0.85
C THR A 37 6.61 1.31 -0.53
N SER A 38 6.17 2.46 -1.07
CA SER A 38 5.61 2.54 -2.42
C SER A 38 6.62 2.10 -3.48
N LEU A 39 7.86 2.60 -3.40
CA LEU A 39 8.93 2.24 -4.34
C LEU A 39 9.30 0.76 -4.27
N MET A 40 9.50 0.23 -3.06
CA MET A 40 9.83 -1.19 -2.86
C MET A 40 8.71 -2.10 -3.37
N PHE A 41 7.45 -1.75 -3.11
CA PHE A 41 6.33 -2.54 -3.58
C PHE A 41 6.16 -2.44 -5.10
N LEU A 42 6.39 -1.28 -5.70
CA LEU A 42 6.42 -1.12 -7.15
C LEU A 42 7.50 -2.01 -7.80
N THR A 43 8.71 -2.05 -7.23
CA THR A 43 9.78 -2.93 -7.72
C THR A 43 9.39 -4.39 -7.63
N TRP A 44 8.77 -4.82 -6.52
CA TRP A 44 8.28 -6.19 -6.39
C TRP A 44 7.14 -6.51 -7.37
N SER A 45 6.19 -5.58 -7.56
CA SER A 45 5.10 -5.74 -8.53
C SER A 45 5.61 -5.82 -9.96
N ALA A 46 6.64 -5.06 -10.33
CA ALA A 46 7.29 -5.20 -11.63
C ALA A 46 7.90 -6.59 -11.82
N HIS A 47 8.61 -7.11 -10.81
CA HIS A 47 9.13 -8.48 -10.82
C HIS A 47 8.00 -9.51 -10.94
N ALA A 48 6.91 -9.35 -10.20
CA ALA A 48 5.75 -10.24 -10.26
C ALA A 48 5.09 -10.26 -11.65
N ILE A 49 5.01 -9.11 -12.33
CA ILE A 49 4.51 -9.02 -13.71
C ILE A 49 5.46 -9.73 -14.69
N ILE A 50 6.78 -9.56 -14.52
CA ILE A 50 7.79 -10.20 -15.39
C ILE A 50 7.72 -11.73 -15.28
N VAL A 51 7.54 -12.25 -14.06
CA VAL A 51 7.57 -13.71 -13.79
C VAL A 51 6.19 -14.36 -13.92
N GLY A 52 5.13 -13.70 -13.48
CA GLY A 52 3.76 -14.24 -13.42
C GLY A 52 2.82 -13.75 -14.53
N GLY A 53 3.30 -12.86 -15.41
CA GLY A 53 2.50 -12.25 -16.48
C GLY A 53 1.63 -11.09 -16.02
N GLN A 54 1.12 -10.32 -16.99
CA GLN A 54 0.35 -9.09 -16.74
C GLN A 54 -0.95 -9.31 -15.96
N THR A 55 -1.55 -10.49 -16.08
CA THR A 55 -2.83 -10.85 -15.44
C THR A 55 -2.69 -11.94 -14.37
N GLY A 56 -1.46 -12.32 -14.00
CA GLY A 56 -1.20 -13.39 -13.04
C GLY A 56 -1.87 -13.16 -11.68
N PHE A 57 -1.99 -11.89 -11.25
CA PHE A 57 -2.70 -11.53 -10.03
C PHE A 57 -4.18 -11.95 -10.06
N TRP A 58 -4.87 -11.86 -11.21
CA TRP A 58 -6.30 -12.17 -11.30
C TRP A 58 -6.56 -13.67 -11.07
N VAL A 59 -5.67 -14.52 -11.58
CA VAL A 59 -5.73 -15.97 -11.35
C VAL A 59 -5.62 -16.27 -9.85
N GLU A 60 -4.70 -15.61 -9.13
CA GLU A 60 -4.56 -15.83 -7.69
C GLU A 60 -5.80 -15.42 -6.89
N HIS A 61 -6.45 -14.33 -7.27
CA HIS A 61 -7.68 -13.87 -6.59
C HIS A 61 -8.91 -14.73 -6.89
N THR A 62 -8.88 -15.58 -7.92
CA THR A 62 -10.02 -16.40 -8.35
C THR A 62 -9.80 -17.90 -8.16
N ARG A 63 -8.62 -18.31 -7.69
CA ARG A 63 -8.23 -19.72 -7.58
C ARG A 63 -9.05 -20.50 -6.57
N ASN A 64 -9.42 -19.90 -5.44
CA ASN A 64 -10.16 -20.53 -4.35
C ASN A 64 -10.69 -19.49 -3.36
N ALA A 65 -11.43 -19.96 -2.34
CA ALA A 65 -11.99 -19.11 -1.30
C ALA A 65 -10.94 -18.27 -0.53
N TRP A 66 -9.73 -18.81 -0.31
CA TRP A 66 -8.63 -18.03 0.30
C TRP A 66 -8.16 -16.90 -0.60
N GLY A 67 -8.07 -17.13 -1.91
CA GLY A 67 -7.77 -16.09 -2.90
C GLY A 67 -8.80 -14.96 -2.88
N ASN A 68 -10.10 -15.30 -2.79
CA ASN A 68 -11.16 -14.31 -2.64
C ASN A 68 -11.07 -13.57 -1.30
N GLN A 69 -10.83 -14.27 -0.18
CA GLN A 69 -10.69 -13.66 1.13
C GLN A 69 -9.58 -12.61 1.14
N ILE A 70 -8.39 -12.94 0.61
CA ILE A 70 -7.26 -12.01 0.51
C ILE A 70 -7.65 -10.78 -0.33
N TRP A 71 -8.37 -10.98 -1.45
CA TRP A 71 -8.85 -9.86 -2.26
C TRP A 71 -9.78 -8.92 -1.48
N PHE A 72 -10.72 -9.49 -0.75
CA PHE A 72 -11.67 -8.71 0.04
C PHE A 72 -10.97 -7.94 1.16
N ASP A 73 -10.03 -8.57 1.86
CA ASP A 73 -9.25 -7.93 2.92
C ASP A 73 -8.47 -6.72 2.37
N LEU A 74 -7.86 -6.84 1.18
CA LEU A 74 -7.18 -5.75 0.50
C LEU A 74 -8.13 -4.59 0.16
N LEU A 75 -9.31 -4.89 -0.41
CA LEU A 75 -10.29 -3.86 -0.76
C LEU A 75 -10.85 -3.15 0.47
N ILE A 76 -11.14 -3.89 1.54
CA ILE A 76 -11.61 -3.32 2.82
C ILE A 76 -10.53 -2.44 3.43
N GLY A 77 -9.27 -2.90 3.46
CA GLY A 77 -8.14 -2.12 3.95
C GLY A 77 -7.94 -0.82 3.17
N VAL A 78 -8.01 -0.88 1.84
CA VAL A 78 -7.94 0.30 0.97
C VAL A 78 -9.12 1.24 1.21
N ALA A 79 -10.34 0.73 1.36
CA ALA A 79 -11.53 1.56 1.63
C ALA A 79 -11.43 2.31 2.96
N ILE A 80 -10.99 1.63 4.03
CA ILE A 80 -10.76 2.27 5.33
C ILE A 80 -9.66 3.32 5.22
N ALA A 81 -8.52 2.98 4.62
CA ALA A 81 -7.43 3.95 4.44
C ALA A 81 -7.85 5.16 3.59
N TRP A 82 -8.62 4.93 2.52
CA TRP A 82 -9.15 5.97 1.64
C TRP A 82 -10.06 6.94 2.40
N THR A 83 -11.06 6.42 3.12
CA THR A 83 -12.01 7.25 3.88
C THR A 83 -11.33 8.11 4.95
N LEU A 84 -10.27 7.61 5.57
CA LEU A 84 -9.46 8.35 6.54
C LEU A 84 -8.48 9.34 5.91
N LEU A 85 -7.93 9.02 4.73
CA LEU A 85 -6.90 9.83 4.07
C LEU A 85 -7.49 10.99 3.26
N VAL A 86 -8.67 10.81 2.64
CA VAL A 86 -9.28 11.84 1.77
C VAL A 86 -9.47 13.19 2.47
N PRO A 87 -10.03 13.29 3.69
CA PRO A 87 -10.17 14.57 4.37
C PRO A 87 -8.83 15.27 4.59
N ARG A 88 -7.80 14.50 4.99
CA ARG A 88 -6.44 15.02 5.22
C ARG A 88 -5.79 15.51 3.93
N ALA A 89 -5.90 14.72 2.86
CA ALA A 89 -5.37 15.07 1.55
C ALA A 89 -6.01 16.38 1.02
N LYS A 90 -7.34 16.53 1.19
CA LYS A 90 -8.05 17.76 0.82
C LYS A 90 -7.59 18.96 1.65
N ALA A 91 -7.35 18.78 2.96
CA ALA A 91 -6.90 19.85 3.84
C ALA A 91 -5.55 20.45 3.42
N VAL A 92 -4.70 19.66 2.77
CA VAL A 92 -3.41 20.12 2.21
C VAL A 92 -3.47 20.41 0.69
N GLY A 93 -4.67 20.60 0.14
CA GLY A 93 -4.88 21.03 -1.25
C GLY A 93 -4.73 19.94 -2.31
N MET A 94 -4.66 18.65 -1.93
CA MET A 94 -4.64 17.56 -2.91
C MET A 94 -6.03 17.36 -3.54
N ARG A 95 -6.06 17.07 -4.84
CA ARG A 95 -7.27 16.65 -5.57
C ARG A 95 -7.39 15.13 -5.47
N PRO A 96 -8.41 14.53 -4.81
CA PRO A 96 -8.45 13.08 -4.60
C PRO A 96 -8.61 12.25 -5.86
N TRP A 97 -9.35 12.72 -6.88
CA TRP A 97 -9.71 11.91 -8.06
C TRP A 97 -8.50 11.30 -8.82
N PRO A 98 -7.43 12.06 -9.15
CA PRO A 98 -6.23 11.46 -9.72
C PRO A 98 -5.60 10.37 -8.84
N TRP A 99 -5.62 10.54 -7.52
CA TRP A 99 -5.11 9.52 -6.60
C TRP A 99 -6.01 8.30 -6.54
N LEU A 100 -7.33 8.46 -6.63
CA LEU A 100 -8.24 7.33 -6.72
C LEU A 100 -7.93 6.48 -7.95
N ALA A 101 -7.70 7.11 -9.10
CA ALA A 101 -7.33 6.41 -10.32
C ALA A 101 -6.03 5.63 -10.14
N LEU A 102 -5.01 6.24 -9.52
CA LEU A 102 -3.73 5.59 -9.22
C LEU A 102 -3.90 4.41 -8.25
N VAL A 103 -4.66 4.58 -7.17
CA VAL A 103 -4.96 3.54 -6.17
C VAL A 103 -5.75 2.39 -6.79
N ALA A 104 -6.77 2.69 -7.60
CA ALA A 104 -7.56 1.66 -8.27
C ALA A 104 -6.72 0.85 -9.27
N ALA A 105 -5.78 1.49 -9.97
CA ALA A 105 -4.91 0.83 -10.94
C ALA A 105 -3.75 0.04 -10.31
N THR A 106 -3.28 0.43 -9.11
CA THR A 106 -2.01 -0.10 -8.54
C THR A 106 -2.13 -0.59 -7.09
N GLY A 107 -3.31 -0.52 -6.49
CA GLY A 107 -3.59 -0.92 -5.11
C GLY A 107 -2.72 -0.18 -4.10
N GLY A 108 -2.00 -0.96 -3.29
CA GLY A 108 -1.15 -0.44 -2.21
C GLY A 108 -0.03 0.50 -2.66
N ILE A 109 0.46 0.39 -3.90
CA ILE A 109 1.50 1.28 -4.44
C ILE A 109 0.99 2.72 -4.50
N GLY A 110 -0.15 2.92 -5.15
CA GLY A 110 -0.80 4.22 -5.27
C GLY A 110 -1.25 4.77 -3.91
N LEU A 111 -1.74 3.90 -3.02
CA LEU A 111 -2.18 4.31 -1.69
C LEU A 111 -1.02 4.83 -0.84
N THR A 112 0.10 4.10 -0.80
CA THR A 112 1.29 4.52 -0.05
C THR A 112 1.95 5.76 -0.68
N ALA A 113 1.93 5.91 -2.01
CA ALA A 113 2.34 7.13 -2.68
C ALA A 113 1.46 8.34 -2.29
N MET A 114 0.13 8.14 -2.21
CA MET A 114 -0.81 9.19 -1.77
C MET A 114 -0.55 9.59 -0.31
N VAL A 115 -0.32 8.62 0.59
CA VAL A 115 0.02 8.88 1.99
C VAL A 115 1.32 9.68 2.08
N ALA A 116 2.36 9.28 1.33
CA ALA A 116 3.63 9.99 1.29
C ALA A 116 3.44 11.44 0.83
N ARG A 117 2.69 11.68 -0.25
CA ARG A 117 2.42 13.03 -0.73
C ARG A 117 1.65 13.86 0.30
N CYS A 118 0.62 13.29 0.92
CA CYS A 118 -0.17 13.96 1.94
C CYS A 118 0.72 14.41 3.10
N ARG A 119 1.51 13.50 3.67
CA ARG A 119 2.42 13.80 4.78
C ARG A 119 3.51 14.80 4.42
N TYR A 120 4.05 14.75 3.19
CA TYR A 120 5.01 15.74 2.72
C TYR A 120 4.41 17.15 2.72
N LEU A 121 3.18 17.29 2.25
CA LEU A 121 2.49 18.58 2.26
C LEU A 121 2.10 19.02 3.67
N GLU A 122 1.62 18.10 4.52
CA GLU A 122 1.35 18.37 5.94
C GLU A 122 2.61 18.91 6.64
N SER A 123 3.79 18.31 6.37
CA SER A 123 5.07 18.74 6.96
C SER A 123 5.57 20.12 6.50
N ARG A 124 4.98 20.67 5.43
CA ARG A 124 5.34 21.99 4.88
C ARG A 124 4.31 23.08 5.18
N ALA A 125 3.14 22.70 5.69
CA ALA A 125 2.06 23.60 6.08
C ALA A 125 2.14 24.01 7.56
N ILE A 126 3.00 23.34 8.33
CA ILE A 126 3.43 23.68 9.70
C ILE A 126 4.70 24.50 9.60
#